data_AF-K2EKK3-F1
#
_entry.id   AF-K2EKK3-F1
#
_cell.length_a   1.000
_cell.length_b   1.000
_cell.length_c   1.000
_cell.angle_alpha   90.00
_cell.angle_beta   90.00
_cell.angle_gamma   90.00
#
_symmetry.space_group_name_H-M   'P 1'
#
loop_
_entity.id
_entity.type
_entity.pdbx_description
1 polymer ?
#
loop_
_entity_poly.entity_id
_entity_poly.type
_entity_poly.pdbx_seq_one_letter_code
_entity_poly.pdbx_strand_id
1 'polypeptide(L)'
;MKNVLSILLFCVMALFISGCGTVKPEVKKVDFFNKKKECTTYKEKILEDYQAATEDGVYSSVVNKIFYSPKLNSCMFATTEKIGVRESAVTNLQIYDYFSNSIYYLESYNTSTNLRELNLKFENKIKELEAE
;
A
#
# COMPACT_ATOMS: atom_id res chain seq x y z
N MET A 1 52.66 2.89 -35.92
CA MET A 1 51.38 3.32 -35.30
C MET A 1 50.73 2.09 -34.70
N LYS A 2 50.37 2.17 -33.40
CA LYS A 2 49.25 1.53 -32.68
C LYS A 2 48.66 0.25 -33.33
N ASN A 3 48.43 -0.87 -32.67
CA ASN A 3 48.39 -1.24 -31.26
C ASN A 3 48.11 -2.76 -31.25
N VAL A 4 48.77 -3.49 -30.34
CA VAL A 4 48.17 -4.48 -29.41
C VAL A 4 47.58 -5.75 -30.07
N LEU A 5 48.27 -6.89 -30.11
CA LEU A 5 48.51 -7.80 -28.97
C LEU A 5 47.15 -8.22 -28.34
N SER A 6 46.60 -9.40 -28.58
CA SER A 6 46.86 -10.55 -27.70
C SER A 6 45.90 -11.69 -28.05
N ILE A 7 46.47 -12.89 -28.18
CA ILE A 7 46.12 -14.09 -27.40
C ILE A 7 44.65 -14.53 -27.54
N LEU A 8 44.30 -15.42 -28.48
CA LEU A 8 44.59 -16.86 -28.49
C LEU A 8 44.07 -17.59 -27.23
N LEU A 9 43.17 -18.56 -27.47
CA LEU A 9 43.07 -19.83 -26.72
C LEU A 9 42.46 -19.77 -25.30
N PHE A 10 41.26 -20.33 -25.09
CA PHE A 10 41.04 -21.75 -24.73
C PHE A 10 39.69 -21.98 -24.01
N CYS A 11 39.17 -23.20 -24.24
CA CYS A 11 38.38 -24.05 -23.34
C CYS A 11 36.97 -23.59 -22.92
N VAL A 12 35.90 -24.27 -23.37
CA VAL A 12 35.44 -25.62 -22.99
C VAL A 12 34.81 -25.65 -21.58
N MET A 13 33.55 -26.12 -21.58
CA MET A 13 32.79 -26.65 -20.45
C MET A 13 32.47 -25.69 -19.30
N ALA A 14 31.17 -25.52 -19.02
CA ALA A 14 30.57 -26.25 -17.90
C ALA A 14 29.15 -25.75 -17.59
N LEU A 15 28.24 -26.72 -17.58
CA LEU A 15 27.21 -26.91 -16.57
C LEU A 15 26.04 -25.92 -16.53
N PHE A 16 24.92 -26.43 -17.04
CA PHE A 16 23.62 -26.40 -16.37
C PHE A 16 23.79 -26.28 -14.84
N ILE A 17 23.58 -25.07 -14.31
CA ILE A 17 23.23 -24.91 -12.91
C ILE A 17 21.72 -24.81 -12.86
N SER A 18 21.13 -25.96 -12.57
CA SER A 18 19.83 -26.10 -11.93
C SER A 18 19.67 -25.06 -10.82
N GLY A 19 18.65 -24.24 -10.94
CA GLY A 19 18.31 -23.27 -9.91
C GLY A 19 17.03 -22.54 -10.27
N CYS A 20 15.90 -23.27 -10.24
CA CYS A 20 14.61 -22.63 -9.99
C CYS A 20 14.66 -22.13 -8.53
N GLY A 21 15.44 -21.07 -8.30
CA GLY A 21 15.40 -20.31 -7.08
C GLY A 21 14.12 -19.50 -7.15
N THR A 22 13.08 -19.93 -6.47
CA THR A 22 12.15 -18.97 -5.88
C THR A 22 12.98 -18.12 -4.94
N VAL A 23 13.56 -17.04 -5.49
CA VAL A 23 14.07 -15.93 -4.70
C VAL A 23 12.84 -15.39 -3.99
N LYS A 24 12.56 -15.92 -2.79
CA LYS A 24 11.79 -15.15 -1.82
C LYS A 24 12.58 -13.86 -1.68
N PRO A 25 12.02 -12.69 -2.03
CA PRO A 25 12.71 -11.45 -1.82
C PRO A 25 12.96 -11.38 -0.32
N GLU A 26 14.22 -11.56 0.06
CA GLU A 26 14.70 -11.29 1.40
C GLU A 26 14.65 -9.76 1.50
N VAL A 27 13.46 -9.24 1.83
CA VAL A 27 13.26 -7.82 2.11
C VAL A 27 14.10 -7.55 3.34
N LYS A 28 15.31 -7.03 3.09
CA LYS A 28 16.32 -6.80 4.12
C LYS A 28 15.68 -5.89 5.18
N LYS A 29 15.82 -6.24 6.47
CA LYS A 29 15.30 -5.47 7.62
C LYS A 29 15.57 -3.96 7.54
N VAL A 30 16.62 -3.56 6.84
CA VAL A 30 16.98 -2.15 6.55
C VAL A 30 15.88 -1.41 5.77
N ASP A 31 15.21 -2.07 4.83
CA ASP A 31 14.15 -1.46 4.02
C ASP A 31 12.89 -1.17 4.84
N PHE A 32 12.51 -2.09 5.74
CA PHE A 32 11.35 -1.93 6.63
C PHE A 32 11.43 -0.69 7.53
N PHE A 33 12.60 -0.46 8.16
CA PHE A 33 12.76 0.70 9.05
C PHE A 33 12.73 2.02 8.29
N ASN A 34 13.33 2.06 7.10
CA ASN A 34 13.31 3.25 6.25
C ASN A 34 11.89 3.55 5.78
N LYS A 35 11.13 2.54 5.33
CA LYS A 35 9.74 2.70 4.89
C LYS A 35 8.79 3.11 6.03
N LYS A 36 8.98 2.58 7.24
CA LYS A 36 8.24 3.01 8.43
C LYS A 36 8.51 4.47 8.79
N LYS A 37 9.78 4.89 8.73
CA LYS A 37 10.18 6.28 8.96
C LYS A 37 9.61 7.20 7.88
N GLU A 38 9.74 6.81 6.61
CA GLU A 38 9.13 7.50 5.47
C GLU A 38 7.62 7.69 5.65
N CYS A 39 6.89 6.63 6.04
CA CYS A 39 5.45 6.71 6.27
C CYS A 39 5.06 7.72 7.34
N THR A 40 5.86 7.82 8.41
CA THR A 40 5.65 8.82 9.47
C THR A 40 5.83 10.25 8.92
N THR A 41 6.79 10.46 8.02
CA THR A 41 7.06 11.74 7.39
C THR A 41 5.95 12.16 6.40
N TYR A 42 5.34 11.23 5.66
CA TYR A 42 4.31 11.56 4.67
C TYR A 42 2.92 11.84 5.25
N LYS A 43 2.75 11.73 6.57
CA LYS A 43 1.45 11.91 7.24
C LYS A 43 0.77 13.23 6.88
N GLU A 44 1.51 14.33 6.91
CA GLU A 44 0.97 15.68 6.62
C GLU A 44 0.51 15.79 5.17
N LYS A 45 1.32 15.31 4.23
CA LYS A 45 0.97 15.30 2.80
C LYS A 45 -0.28 14.46 2.50
N ILE A 46 -0.41 13.27 3.11
CA ILE A 46 -1.62 12.43 2.96
C ILE A 46 -2.85 13.17 3.48
N LEU A 47 -2.73 13.88 4.61
CA LEU A 47 -3.84 14.67 5.15
C LEU A 47 -4.18 15.83 4.22
N GLU A 48 -3.20 16.56 3.68
CA GLU A 48 -3.46 17.64 2.73
C GLU A 48 -4.11 17.16 1.43
N ASP A 49 -3.58 16.08 0.83
CA ASP A 49 -4.07 15.51 -0.43
C ASP A 49 -5.52 15.00 -0.32
N TYR A 50 -5.95 14.53 0.87
CA TYR A 50 -7.28 13.93 1.08
C TYR A 50 -8.27 14.79 1.88
N GLN A 51 -7.82 15.70 2.75
CA GLN A 51 -8.72 16.64 3.46
C GLN A 51 -9.18 17.80 2.55
N ALA A 52 -8.65 17.90 1.33
CA ALA A 52 -9.11 18.85 0.32
C ALA A 52 -10.47 18.49 -0.34
N ALA A 53 -11.09 17.36 0.02
CA ALA A 53 -12.44 17.01 -0.41
C ALA A 53 -13.48 17.81 0.41
N THR A 54 -13.70 19.06 0.00
CA THR A 54 -14.74 19.95 0.53
C THR A 54 -16.11 19.28 0.52
N GLU A 55 -16.86 19.42 1.61
CA GLU A 55 -18.29 19.08 1.69
C GLU A 55 -19.09 19.92 0.69
N ASP A 56 -19.27 19.41 -0.54
CA ASP A 56 -20.55 19.58 -1.19
C ASP A 56 -21.46 18.45 -0.70
N GLY A 57 -22.78 18.63 -0.68
CA GLY A 57 -23.69 17.61 -0.15
C GLY A 57 -23.71 16.27 -0.91
N VAL A 58 -22.73 16.02 -1.79
CA VAL A 58 -22.61 14.89 -2.70
C VAL A 58 -21.38 14.04 -2.37
N TYR A 59 -20.25 14.63 -1.97
CA TYR A 59 -19.02 13.89 -1.62
C TYR A 59 -18.38 14.42 -0.33
N SER A 60 -18.07 13.51 0.60
CA SER A 60 -17.13 13.82 1.69
C SER A 60 -16.18 12.65 1.92
N SER A 61 -14.89 12.93 2.03
CA SER A 61 -13.85 11.95 2.33
C SER A 61 -13.11 12.35 3.60
N VAL A 62 -12.97 11.42 4.54
CA VAL A 62 -12.28 11.64 5.81
C VAL A 62 -11.18 10.60 5.95
N VAL A 63 -9.94 11.06 6.16
CA VAL A 63 -8.83 10.19 6.55
C VAL A 63 -9.00 9.80 8.02
N ASN A 64 -9.27 8.53 8.28
CA ASN A 64 -9.46 8.00 9.64
C ASN A 64 -8.12 7.67 10.30
N LYS A 65 -7.18 7.12 9.53
CA LYS A 65 -5.92 6.60 10.05
C LYS A 65 -4.84 6.56 8.98
N ILE A 66 -3.60 6.80 9.38
CA ILE A 66 -2.40 6.60 8.55
C ILE A 66 -1.50 5.67 9.35
N PHE A 67 -1.00 4.61 8.72
CA PHE A 67 -0.22 3.58 9.39
C PHE A 67 0.77 2.91 8.44
N TYR A 68 1.83 2.35 9.01
CA TYR A 68 2.76 1.53 8.25
C TYR A 68 2.30 0.06 8.30
N SER A 69 2.23 -0.62 7.15
CA SER A 69 1.96 -2.05 7.09
C SER A 69 3.26 -2.84 6.97
N PRO A 70 3.69 -3.58 8.01
CA PRO A 70 4.85 -4.47 7.92
C PRO A 70 4.61 -5.57 6.88
N LYS A 71 3.39 -6.13 6.83
CA LYS A 71 3.03 -7.17 5.85
C LYS A 71 3.26 -6.75 4.40
N LEU A 72 3.01 -5.48 4.08
CA LEU A 72 3.15 -4.93 2.72
C LEU A 72 4.42 -4.09 2.53
N ASN A 73 5.20 -3.86 3.59
CA ASN A 73 6.36 -2.95 3.58
C ASN A 73 6.03 -1.55 3.02
N SER A 74 4.84 -1.02 3.33
CA SER A 74 4.32 0.20 2.68
C SER A 74 3.48 1.07 3.63
N CYS A 75 3.36 2.35 3.29
CA CYS A 75 2.55 3.32 4.02
C CYS A 75 1.11 3.25 3.56
N MET A 76 0.19 3.04 4.50
CA MET A 76 -1.22 2.89 4.24
C MET A 76 -2.02 4.02 4.88
N PHE A 77 -3.16 4.36 4.30
CA PHE A 77 -4.12 5.22 4.97
C PHE A 77 -5.54 4.74 4.72
N ALA A 78 -6.35 4.82 5.77
CA ALA A 78 -7.73 4.39 5.81
C ALA A 78 -8.65 5.61 5.68
N THR A 79 -9.61 5.56 4.78
CA THR A 79 -10.58 6.65 4.56
C THR A 79 -12.02 6.16 4.68
N THR A 80 -12.90 7.08 5.06
CA THR A 80 -14.35 6.95 4.92
C THR A 80 -14.80 7.93 3.87
N GLU A 81 -15.41 7.45 2.80
CA GLU A 81 -15.97 8.28 1.74
C GLU A 81 -17.48 8.13 1.70
N LYS A 82 -18.22 9.23 1.82
CA LYS A 82 -19.67 9.25 1.64
C LYS A 82 -19.97 9.81 0.27
N ILE A 83 -20.76 9.06 -0.49
CA ILE A 83 -21.19 9.38 -1.85
C ILE A 83 -22.71 9.45 -1.87
N GLY A 84 -23.25 10.60 -2.28
CA GLY A 84 -24.68 10.81 -2.48
C GLY A 84 -25.37 11.59 -1.37
N VAL A 85 -26.67 11.83 -1.58
CA VAL A 85 -27.47 12.76 -0.76
C VAL A 85 -28.41 11.98 0.17
N ARG A 86 -28.36 12.27 1.47
CA ARG A 86 -29.30 11.79 2.49
C ARG A 86 -29.54 10.26 2.44
N GLU A 87 -30.74 9.82 2.06
CA GLU A 87 -31.22 8.44 2.15
C GLU A 87 -30.63 7.49 1.10
N SER A 88 -29.98 8.04 0.06
CA SER A 88 -29.25 7.26 -0.96
C SER A 88 -27.73 7.34 -0.78
N ALA A 89 -27.26 7.83 0.37
CA ALA A 89 -25.84 7.92 0.66
C ALA A 89 -25.23 6.50 0.78
N VAL A 90 -24.27 6.22 -0.08
CA VAL A 90 -23.37 5.07 0.06
C VAL A 90 -22.16 5.54 0.85
N THR A 91 -21.72 4.74 1.80
CA THR A 91 -20.45 4.98 2.46
C THR A 91 -19.46 3.89 2.07
N ASN A 92 -18.27 4.30 1.67
CA ASN A 92 -17.15 3.43 1.33
C ASN A 92 -16.11 3.53 2.45
N LEU A 93 -15.71 2.38 2.99
CA LEU A 93 -14.55 2.24 3.84
C LEU A 93 -13.40 1.73 2.99
N GLN A 94 -12.30 2.49 2.95
CA GLN A 94 -11.20 2.24 2.03
C GLN A 94 -9.86 2.21 2.76
N ILE A 95 -8.94 1.38 2.26
CA ILE A 95 -7.52 1.41 2.67
C ILE A 95 -6.70 1.53 1.40
N TYR A 96 -5.87 2.56 1.34
CA TYR A 96 -4.99 2.89 0.22
C TYR A 96 -3.55 2.57 0.57
N ASP A 97 -2.80 2.06 -0.42
CA ASP A 97 -1.34 2.12 -0.42
C ASP A 97 -0.90 3.47 -1.00
N TYR A 98 -0.18 4.26 -0.21
CA TYR A 98 0.26 5.60 -0.58
C TYR A 98 1.31 5.60 -1.70
N PHE A 99 2.22 4.63 -1.74
CA PHE A 99 3.32 4.63 -2.71
C PHE A 99 2.88 4.10 -4.08
N SER A 100 2.01 3.09 -4.11
CA SER A 100 1.45 2.58 -5.37
C SER A 100 0.20 3.35 -5.82
N ASN A 101 -0.36 4.21 -4.97
CA ASN A 101 -1.61 4.92 -5.19
C ASN A 101 -2.77 3.95 -5.56
N SER A 102 -2.84 2.81 -4.87
CA SER A 102 -3.82 1.76 -5.15
C SER A 102 -4.71 1.46 -3.96
N ILE A 103 -6.00 1.23 -4.21
CA ILE A 103 -6.94 0.72 -3.21
C ILE A 103 -6.56 -0.72 -2.87
N TYR A 104 -6.19 -0.96 -1.63
CA TYR A 104 -5.90 -2.28 -1.09
C TYR A 104 -7.15 -2.97 -0.52
N TYR A 105 -8.06 -2.17 0.06
CA TYR A 105 -9.32 -2.64 0.60
C TYR A 105 -10.44 -1.65 0.29
N LEU A 106 -11.61 -2.15 -0.12
CA LEU A 106 -12.82 -1.37 -0.33
C LEU A 106 -14.02 -2.19 0.14
N GLU A 107 -14.83 -1.58 1.00
CA GLU A 107 -16.14 -2.11 1.37
C GLU A 107 -17.17 -0.98 1.33
N SER A 108 -18.19 -1.16 0.50
CA SER A 108 -19.27 -0.21 0.31
C SER A 108 -20.51 -0.65 1.06
N TYR A 109 -21.25 0.29 1.63
CA TYR A 109 -22.50 -0.01 2.31
C TYR A 109 -23.56 1.06 2.10
N ASN A 110 -24.82 0.62 2.10
CA ASN A 110 -26.02 1.44 2.15
C ASN A 110 -26.76 1.22 3.49
N THR A 111 -27.80 2.01 3.71
CA THR A 111 -28.59 2.18 4.94
C THR A 111 -29.16 0.91 5.58
N SER A 112 -29.13 -0.25 4.90
CA SER A 112 -29.58 -1.54 5.44
C SER A 112 -28.51 -2.38 6.16
N THR A 113 -27.27 -1.91 6.23
CA THR A 113 -26.15 -2.69 6.80
C THR A 113 -25.97 -2.38 8.29
N ASN A 114 -25.66 -3.38 9.13
CA ASN A 114 -25.29 -3.15 10.52
C ASN A 114 -23.94 -2.41 10.59
N LEU A 115 -23.99 -1.07 10.67
CA LEU A 115 -22.84 -0.17 10.72
C LEU A 115 -21.76 -0.62 11.72
N ARG A 116 -22.19 -1.19 12.85
CA ARG A 116 -21.28 -1.69 13.87
C ARG A 116 -20.48 -2.90 13.39
N GLU A 117 -21.12 -3.86 12.74
CA GLU A 117 -20.42 -5.05 12.22
C GLU A 117 -19.42 -4.66 11.13
N LEU A 118 -19.81 -3.75 10.25
CA LEU A 118 -18.94 -3.26 9.19
C LEU A 118 -17.72 -2.51 9.76
N ASN A 119 -17.93 -1.60 10.71
CA ASN A 119 -16.82 -0.90 11.35
C ASN A 119 -15.87 -1.89 12.06
N LEU A 120 -16.41 -2.96 12.66
CA LEU A 120 -15.57 -4.02 13.25
C LEU A 120 -14.74 -4.76 12.19
N LYS A 121 -15.32 -5.11 11.05
CA LYS A 121 -14.59 -5.73 9.92
C LYS A 121 -13.46 -4.83 9.43
N PHE A 122 -13.75 -3.54 9.25
CA PHE A 122 -12.78 -2.56 8.80
C PHE A 122 -11.61 -2.38 9.79
N GLU A 123 -11.92 -2.19 11.07
CA GLU A 123 -10.90 -2.09 12.13
C GLU A 123 -10.05 -3.35 12.25
N ASN A 124 -10.66 -4.52 12.09
CA ASN A 124 -9.91 -5.78 12.07
C ASN A 124 -8.98 -5.87 10.87
N LYS A 125 -9.40 -5.36 9.70
CA LYS A 125 -8.55 -5.33 8.51
C LYS A 125 -7.33 -4.43 8.70
N ILE A 126 -7.53 -3.26 9.31
CA ILE A 126 -6.43 -2.35 9.68
C ILE A 126 -5.45 -3.06 10.62
N LYS A 127 -5.95 -3.71 11.67
CA LYS A 127 -5.11 -4.45 12.62
C LYS A 127 -4.33 -5.60 11.97
N GLU A 128 -4.95 -6.33 11.03
CA GLU A 128 -4.26 -7.38 10.26
C GLU A 128 -3.09 -6.81 9.46
N LEU A 129 -3.23 -5.60 8.92
CA LEU A 129 -2.19 -4.95 8.12
C LEU A 129 -1.09 -4.31 8.95
N GLU A 130 -1.39 -3.86 10.17
CA GLU A 130 -0.41 -3.31 11.11
C GLU A 130 0.39 -4.38 11.86
N ALA A 131 -0.08 -5.64 11.87
CA ALA A 131 0.60 -6.74 12.53
C ALA A 131 1.95 -7.07 11.86
N GLU A 132 2.93 -7.42 12.69
CA GLU A 132 4.28 -7.87 12.30
C GLU A 132 4.32 -9.39 12.01
#